data_AF-A0AAV9F8H2-F1
#
_entry.id   AF-A0AAV9F8H2-F1
#
_cell.length_a   1.000
_cell.length_b   1.000
_cell.length_c   1.000
_cell.angle_alpha   90.00
_cell.angle_beta   90.00
_cell.angle_gamma   90.00
#
_symmetry.space_group_name_H-M   'P 1'
#
loop_
_entity.id
_entity.type
_entity.pdbx_description
1 polymer ?
#
loop_
_entity_poly.entity_id
_entity_poly.type
_entity_poly.pdbx_seq_one_letter_code
_entity_poly.pdbx_strand_id
1 'polypeptide(L)'
;MFRFLRSTGFEGWVSLGGVVLCITGSETMFADLGHFSPHSIKIAFTFLVYPCLILAYMGEAAFLSKHHEDIQRSFYKAIPEAVFWPVFIVATLAAIVGSQAVISATFSMVSQCCALSCFPRVKIVHTSNQIYGQIYIPEVNWILMCLCLAVTIGLRDTNMIGHAYGLAVTTVMLVTTFLMSLVIIIVWQKWVMMSLSFLVFFGSIELLYISACFIKIPEGGWIPLVLSMIFMGITFVWNYGTLKKHEFDMENKVSMKSILASGPSLGMVRVPGIGLIYTDLVTVCQPFSDTLQRTCLHFIKFWSSSASNPFTSPMCVRPRDFS
;
A
#
# COMPACT_ATOMS: atom_id res chain seq x y z
N MET A 1 -16.08 22.98 -6.36
CA MET A 1 -15.30 23.09 -5.11
C MET A 1 -15.20 24.53 -4.61
N PHE A 2 -14.50 25.44 -5.30
CA PHE A 2 -14.35 26.84 -4.84
C PHE A 2 -15.67 27.59 -4.60
N ARG A 3 -16.67 27.45 -5.49
CA ARG A 3 -18.00 28.05 -5.29
C ARG A 3 -18.74 27.48 -4.07
N PHE A 4 -18.62 26.17 -3.82
CA PHE A 4 -19.25 25.48 -2.69
C PHE A 4 -18.60 25.88 -1.35
N LEU A 5 -17.27 25.94 -1.30
CA LEU A 5 -16.53 26.43 -0.14
C LEU A 5 -16.86 27.91 0.17
N ARG A 6 -17.06 28.72 -0.88
CA ARG A 6 -17.43 30.13 -0.73
C ARG A 6 -18.88 30.33 -0.25
N SER A 7 -19.79 29.41 -0.58
CA SER A 7 -21.21 29.51 -0.18
C SER A 7 -21.48 28.94 1.21
N THR A 8 -20.79 27.86 1.59
CA THR A 8 -21.10 27.07 2.79
C THR A 8 -20.11 27.33 3.94
N GLY A 9 -19.01 28.04 3.68
CA GLY A 9 -18.04 28.45 4.70
C GLY A 9 -17.41 27.26 5.44
N PHE A 10 -17.41 27.31 6.76
CA PHE A 10 -16.78 26.29 7.63
C PHE A 10 -17.48 24.92 7.55
N GLU A 11 -18.80 24.87 7.42
CA GLU A 11 -19.53 23.59 7.27
C GLU A 11 -19.20 22.89 5.95
N GLY A 12 -19.01 23.65 4.88
CA GLY A 12 -18.53 23.13 3.60
C GLY A 12 -17.12 22.54 3.67
N TRP A 13 -16.27 23.11 4.54
CA TRP A 13 -14.92 22.59 4.82
C TRP A 13 -14.98 21.25 5.56
N VAL A 14 -15.85 21.14 6.57
CA VAL A 14 -16.04 19.89 7.34
C VAL A 14 -16.67 18.77 6.50
N SER A 15 -17.57 19.14 5.57
CA SER A 15 -18.19 18.21 4.61
C SER A 15 -17.18 17.63 3.61
N LEU A 16 -16.14 18.40 3.28
CA LEU A 16 -15.10 18.01 2.34
C LEU A 16 -14.39 16.69 2.73
N GLY A 17 -14.20 16.46 4.02
CA GLY A 17 -13.61 15.21 4.53
C GLY A 17 -14.49 13.98 4.28
N GLY A 18 -15.81 14.14 4.17
CA GLY A 18 -16.71 13.04 3.79
C GLY A 18 -16.59 12.70 2.29
N VAL A 19 -16.40 13.72 1.44
CA VAL A 19 -16.21 13.54 -0.01
C VAL A 19 -14.94 12.74 -0.32
N VAL A 20 -13.88 12.92 0.48
CA VAL A 20 -12.65 12.14 0.36
C VAL A 20 -12.93 10.64 0.43
N LEU A 21 -13.83 10.21 1.33
CA LEU A 21 -14.15 8.80 1.53
C LEU A 21 -14.62 8.13 0.23
N CYS A 22 -15.33 8.86 -0.64
CA CYS A 22 -15.77 8.35 -1.94
C CYS A 22 -14.63 8.13 -2.94
N ILE A 23 -13.51 8.85 -2.81
CA ILE A 23 -12.37 8.77 -3.72
C ILE A 23 -11.45 7.58 -3.37
N THR A 24 -11.46 7.15 -2.11
CA THR A 24 -10.57 6.10 -1.55
C THR A 24 -10.64 4.74 -2.27
N GLY A 25 -11.76 4.42 -2.92
CA GLY A 25 -11.89 3.20 -3.72
C GLY A 25 -11.01 3.20 -4.98
N SER A 26 -10.67 4.38 -5.51
CA SER A 26 -9.82 4.48 -6.71
C SER A 26 -8.37 4.07 -6.44
N GLU A 27 -7.82 4.40 -5.27
CA GLU A 27 -6.45 4.05 -4.88
C GLU A 27 -6.27 2.53 -4.78
N THR A 28 -7.25 1.86 -4.18
CA THR A 28 -7.26 0.39 -4.05
C THR A 28 -7.21 -0.28 -5.43
N MET A 29 -7.96 0.26 -6.40
CA MET A 29 -7.96 -0.24 -7.77
C MET A 29 -6.58 -0.08 -8.47
N PHE A 30 -5.83 0.97 -8.14
CA PHE A 30 -4.48 1.16 -8.67
C PHE A 30 -3.42 0.31 -7.96
N ALA A 31 -3.60 -0.01 -6.67
CA ALA A 31 -2.73 -0.93 -5.95
C ALA A 31 -2.76 -2.35 -6.55
N ASP A 32 -3.91 -2.75 -7.11
CA ASP A 32 -4.12 -4.06 -7.74
C ASP A 32 -3.53 -4.20 -9.15
N LEU A 33 -2.91 -3.15 -9.71
CA LEU A 33 -2.19 -3.22 -11.00
C LEU A 33 -1.01 -4.20 -10.99
N GLY A 34 -0.53 -4.62 -9.81
CA GLY A 34 0.48 -5.67 -9.68
C GLY A 34 -0.06 -7.08 -9.99
N HIS A 35 -1.37 -7.28 -9.92
CA HIS A 35 -2.02 -8.59 -10.08
C HIS A 35 -2.90 -8.66 -11.34
N PHE A 36 -3.44 -7.52 -11.81
CA PHE A 36 -4.32 -7.44 -12.97
C PHE A 36 -3.79 -6.52 -14.06
N SER A 37 -4.15 -6.80 -15.31
CA SER A 37 -3.73 -5.96 -16.43
C SER A 37 -4.38 -4.57 -16.37
N PRO A 38 -3.65 -3.49 -16.72
CA PRO A 38 -4.19 -2.13 -16.72
C PRO A 38 -5.35 -1.95 -17.69
N HIS A 39 -5.39 -2.73 -18.77
CA HIS A 39 -6.47 -2.67 -19.75
C HIS A 39 -7.77 -3.25 -19.20
N SER A 40 -7.69 -4.40 -18.51
CA SER A 40 -8.84 -5.03 -17.86
C SER A 40 -9.50 -4.10 -16.83
N ILE A 41 -8.69 -3.45 -15.99
CA ILE A 41 -9.18 -2.50 -14.98
C ILE A 41 -9.88 -1.31 -15.63
N LYS A 42 -9.29 -0.71 -16.68
CA LYS A 42 -9.89 0.43 -17.37
C LYS A 42 -11.24 0.09 -17.98
N ILE A 43 -11.36 -1.06 -18.65
CA ILE A 43 -12.62 -1.51 -19.25
C ILE A 43 -13.68 -1.72 -18.15
N ALA A 44 -13.34 -2.46 -17.10
CA ALA A 44 -14.26 -2.71 -15.99
C ALA A 44 -14.71 -1.41 -15.32
N PHE A 45 -13.79 -0.48 -15.10
CA PHE A 45 -14.11 0.80 -14.47
C PHE A 45 -15.02 1.67 -15.35
N THR A 46 -14.67 1.84 -16.62
CA THR A 46 -15.40 2.74 -17.53
C THR A 46 -16.79 2.22 -17.89
N PHE A 47 -16.95 0.91 -18.12
CA PHE A 47 -18.22 0.34 -18.61
C PHE A 47 -19.13 -0.17 -17.50
N LEU A 48 -18.60 -0.52 -16.32
CA LEU A 48 -19.40 -1.09 -15.23
C LEU A 48 -19.41 -0.17 -14.01
N VAL A 49 -18.25 0.09 -13.40
CA VAL A 49 -18.17 0.74 -12.08
C VAL A 49 -18.62 2.20 -12.16
N TYR A 50 -18.11 2.96 -13.12
CA TYR A 50 -18.40 4.38 -13.29
C TYR A 50 -19.88 4.68 -13.54
N PRO A 51 -20.58 4.05 -14.51
CA PRO A 51 -22.01 4.31 -14.70
C PRO A 51 -22.85 3.86 -13.50
N CYS A 52 -22.51 2.73 -12.86
CA CYS A 52 -23.21 2.28 -11.66
C CYS A 52 -23.06 3.26 -10.49
N LEU A 53 -21.86 3.81 -10.26
CA LEU A 53 -21.61 4.81 -9.22
C LEU A 53 -22.42 6.09 -9.46
N ILE A 54 -22.44 6.58 -10.71
CA ILE A 54 -23.22 7.78 -11.06
C ILE A 54 -24.70 7.56 -10.78
N LEU A 55 -25.25 6.42 -11.22
CA LEU A 55 -26.66 6.11 -11.00
C LEU A 55 -26.99 5.98 -9.51
N ALA A 56 -26.11 5.35 -8.72
CA ALA A 56 -26.29 5.23 -7.27
C ALA A 56 -26.31 6.60 -6.58
N TYR A 57 -25.34 7.47 -6.86
CA TYR A 57 -25.29 8.81 -6.27
C TYR A 57 -26.43 9.71 -6.75
N MET A 58 -26.84 9.61 -8.02
CA MET A 58 -28.01 10.33 -8.53
C MET A 58 -29.29 9.88 -7.84
N GLY A 59 -29.45 8.57 -7.61
CA GLY A 59 -30.59 8.01 -6.86
C GLY A 59 -30.63 8.49 -5.41
N GLU A 60 -29.48 8.48 -4.73
CA GLU A 60 -29.38 8.97 -3.36
C GLU A 60 -29.65 10.49 -3.27
N ALA A 61 -29.11 11.27 -4.20
CA ALA A 61 -29.37 12.71 -4.28
C ALA A 61 -30.85 13.03 -4.56
N ALA A 62 -31.50 12.24 -5.44
CA ALA A 62 -32.92 12.38 -5.72
C ALA A 62 -33.78 12.06 -4.49
N PHE A 63 -33.42 11.04 -3.71
CA PHE A 63 -34.11 10.71 -2.47
C PHE A 63 -33.94 11.82 -1.41
N LEU A 64 -32.71 12.29 -1.22
CA LEU A 64 -32.38 13.32 -0.23
C LEU A 64 -33.04 14.67 -0.56
N SER A 65 -33.32 14.95 -1.84
CA SER A 65 -34.06 16.15 -2.25
C SER A 65 -35.49 16.23 -1.70
N LYS A 66 -36.10 15.10 -1.35
CA LYS A 66 -37.46 15.01 -0.79
C LYS A 66 -37.48 14.74 0.71
N HIS A 67 -36.47 14.05 1.25
CA HIS A 67 -36.41 13.67 2.67
C HIS A 67 -35.08 14.10 3.28
N HIS A 68 -35.10 15.20 4.04
CA HIS A 68 -33.88 15.83 4.58
C HIS A 68 -33.43 15.27 5.94
N GLU A 69 -34.22 14.40 6.57
CA GLU A 69 -34.05 14.09 8.00
C GLU A 69 -33.10 12.94 8.33
N ASP A 70 -32.66 12.12 7.36
CA ASP A 70 -31.82 10.94 7.64
C ASP A 70 -30.70 10.69 6.61
N ILE A 71 -29.58 11.42 6.76
CA ILE A 71 -28.41 11.30 5.86
C ILE A 71 -27.73 9.92 6.00
N GLN A 72 -27.62 9.36 7.21
CA GLN A 72 -26.83 8.14 7.46
C GLN A 72 -27.48 6.85 6.92
N ARG A 73 -28.81 6.83 6.76
CA ARG A 73 -29.56 5.66 6.24
C ARG A 73 -30.15 5.92 4.86
N SER A 74 -29.78 7.04 4.23
CA SER A 74 -30.36 7.52 2.97
C SER A 74 -30.28 6.46 1.87
N PHE A 75 -29.12 5.83 1.67
CA PHE A 75 -28.95 4.75 0.68
C PHE A 75 -29.97 3.62 0.84
N TYR A 76 -30.13 3.08 2.06
CA TYR A 76 -31.05 1.97 2.30
C TYR A 76 -32.52 2.38 2.28
N LYS A 77 -32.84 3.61 2.69
CA LYS A 77 -34.20 4.17 2.64
C LYS A 77 -34.63 4.56 1.23
N ALA A 78 -33.69 4.85 0.33
CA ALA A 78 -33.98 5.12 -1.07
C ALA A 78 -34.44 3.88 -1.85
N ILE A 79 -34.19 2.69 -1.32
CA ILE A 79 -34.52 1.41 -1.97
C ILE A 79 -35.96 1.00 -1.61
N PRO A 80 -36.81 0.65 -2.59
CA PRO A 80 -38.16 0.18 -2.30
C PRO A 80 -38.16 -1.15 -1.52
N GLU A 81 -39.10 -1.30 -0.59
CA GLU A 81 -39.14 -2.42 0.37
C GLU A 81 -39.11 -3.81 -0.30
N ALA A 82 -39.73 -3.95 -1.48
CA ALA A 82 -39.79 -5.21 -2.22
C ALA A 82 -38.41 -5.74 -2.67
N VAL A 83 -37.43 -4.86 -2.89
CA VAL A 83 -36.08 -5.23 -3.35
C VAL A 83 -35.01 -4.97 -2.29
N PHE A 84 -35.40 -4.52 -1.09
CA PHE A 84 -34.50 -4.24 0.02
C PHE A 84 -33.63 -5.45 0.39
N TRP A 85 -34.26 -6.60 0.65
CA TRP A 85 -33.56 -7.81 1.08
C TRP A 85 -32.54 -8.33 0.05
N PRO A 86 -32.89 -8.46 -1.25
CA PRO A 86 -31.91 -8.79 -2.28
C PRO A 86 -30.72 -7.83 -2.33
N VAL A 87 -30.97 -6.53 -2.31
CA VAL A 87 -29.89 -5.52 -2.40
C VAL A 87 -29.01 -5.56 -1.16
N PHE A 88 -29.58 -5.73 0.03
CA PHE A 88 -28.83 -5.86 1.28
C PHE A 88 -27.89 -7.07 1.28
N ILE A 89 -28.35 -8.22 0.79
CA ILE A 89 -27.51 -9.43 0.67
C ILE A 89 -26.36 -9.18 -0.32
N VAL A 90 -26.66 -8.61 -1.49
CA VAL A 90 -25.61 -8.31 -2.49
C VAL A 90 -24.60 -7.30 -1.97
N ALA A 91 -25.03 -6.25 -1.27
CA ALA A 91 -24.15 -5.26 -0.66
C ALA A 91 -23.25 -5.89 0.41
N THR A 92 -23.79 -6.80 1.23
CA THR A 92 -23.02 -7.52 2.24
C THR A 92 -21.98 -8.44 1.60
N LEU A 93 -22.35 -9.18 0.54
CA LEU A 93 -21.40 -10.00 -0.23
C LEU A 93 -20.30 -9.15 -0.86
N ALA A 94 -20.65 -7.98 -1.42
CA ALA A 94 -19.67 -7.05 -1.97
C ALA A 94 -18.69 -6.54 -0.89
N ALA A 95 -19.16 -6.24 0.32
CA ALA A 95 -18.31 -5.85 1.45
C ALA A 95 -17.35 -6.97 1.89
N ILE A 96 -17.80 -8.24 1.86
CA ILE A 96 -16.94 -9.40 2.13
C ILE A 96 -15.85 -9.52 1.07
N VAL A 97 -16.20 -9.39 -0.22
CA VAL A 97 -15.23 -9.44 -1.32
C VAL A 97 -14.21 -8.30 -1.23
N GLY A 98 -14.67 -7.08 -0.92
CA GLY A 98 -13.79 -5.93 -0.70
C GLY A 98 -12.80 -6.15 0.45
N SER A 99 -13.27 -6.75 1.55
CA SER A 99 -12.41 -7.08 2.69
C SER A 99 -11.31 -8.10 2.31
N GLN A 100 -11.64 -9.09 1.48
CA GLN A 100 -10.65 -10.06 0.99
C GLN A 100 -9.59 -9.44 0.08
N ALA A 101 -9.98 -8.47 -0.75
CA ALA A 101 -9.04 -7.73 -1.59
C ALA A 101 -8.01 -6.96 -0.72
N VAL A 102 -8.47 -6.26 0.32
CA VAL A 102 -7.58 -5.50 1.23
C VAL A 102 -6.62 -6.42 2.01
N ILE A 103 -7.09 -7.58 2.48
CA ILE A 103 -6.24 -8.57 3.16
C ILE A 103 -5.13 -9.06 2.21
N SER A 104 -5.50 -9.40 0.97
CA SER A 104 -4.54 -9.87 -0.05
C SER A 104 -3.54 -8.79 -0.45
N ALA A 105 -3.99 -7.54 -0.59
CA ALA A 105 -3.11 -6.39 -0.83
C ALA A 105 -2.11 -6.18 0.32
N THR A 106 -2.54 -6.39 1.57
CA THR A 106 -1.67 -6.29 2.75
C THR A 106 -0.57 -7.36 2.73
N PHE A 107 -0.88 -8.61 2.38
CA PHE A 107 0.14 -9.65 2.24
C PHE A 107 1.19 -9.30 1.18
N SER A 108 0.75 -8.71 0.07
CA SER A 108 1.64 -8.24 -1.00
C SER A 108 2.55 -7.11 -0.53
N MET A 109 2.01 -6.12 0.18
CA MET A 109 2.79 -5.01 0.77
C MET A 109 3.83 -5.53 1.78
N VAL A 110 3.44 -6.42 2.71
CA VAL A 110 4.37 -7.00 3.69
C VAL A 110 5.47 -7.81 3.00
N SER A 111 5.14 -8.59 1.98
CA SER A 111 6.13 -9.34 1.20
C SER A 111 7.15 -8.40 0.52
N GLN A 112 6.71 -7.27 -0.02
CA GLN A 112 7.59 -6.25 -0.60
C GLN A 112 8.48 -5.61 0.46
N CYS A 113 7.94 -5.30 1.64
CA CYS A 113 8.73 -4.77 2.76
C CYS A 113 9.79 -5.77 3.26
N CYS A 114 9.48 -7.07 3.26
CA CYS A 114 10.43 -8.13 3.60
C CYS A 114 11.56 -8.24 2.57
N ALA A 115 11.23 -8.11 1.27
CA ALA A 115 12.23 -8.09 0.20
C ALA A 115 13.20 -6.90 0.32
N LEU A 116 12.73 -5.78 0.87
CA LEU A 116 13.55 -4.59 1.16
C LEU A 116 14.32 -4.69 2.49
N SER A 117 14.20 -5.80 3.22
CA SER A 117 14.77 -6.00 4.57
C SER A 117 14.31 -4.98 5.63
N CYS A 118 13.24 -4.23 5.35
CA CYS A 118 12.69 -3.24 6.28
C CYS A 118 11.75 -3.86 7.33
N PHE A 119 11.33 -5.12 7.13
CA PHE A 119 10.38 -5.80 8.00
C PHE A 119 10.94 -7.12 8.56
N PRO A 120 10.56 -7.54 9.78
CA PRO A 120 10.92 -8.85 10.32
C PRO A 120 10.60 -9.99 9.36
N ARG A 121 11.50 -10.98 9.29
CA ARG A 121 11.31 -12.15 8.43
C ARG A 121 10.07 -12.91 8.88
N VAL A 122 8.99 -12.76 8.15
CA VAL A 122 7.75 -13.52 8.32
C VAL A 122 7.77 -14.77 7.43
N LYS A 123 7.13 -15.84 7.89
CA LYS A 123 6.99 -17.06 7.09
C LYS A 123 6.01 -16.81 5.95
N ILE A 124 6.54 -16.64 4.75
CA ILE A 124 5.74 -16.53 3.53
C ILE A 124 5.40 -17.92 3.05
N VAL A 125 4.10 -18.23 2.96
CA VAL A 125 3.60 -19.47 2.37
C VAL A 125 3.08 -19.13 0.98
N HIS A 126 3.73 -19.68 -0.06
CA HIS A 126 3.23 -19.57 -1.41
C HIS A 126 2.11 -20.59 -1.61
N THR A 127 0.88 -20.12 -1.77
CA THR A 127 -0.30 -20.99 -1.89
C THR A 127 -0.37 -21.70 -3.24
N SER A 128 0.33 -21.20 -4.28
CA SER A 128 0.42 -21.83 -5.59
C SER A 128 1.82 -21.72 -6.21
N ASN A 129 2.34 -22.82 -6.73
CA ASN A 129 3.61 -22.87 -7.46
C ASN A 129 3.54 -22.30 -8.88
N GLN A 130 2.34 -22.01 -9.40
CA GLN A 130 2.14 -21.53 -10.78
C GLN A 130 1.80 -20.02 -10.87
N ILE A 131 1.30 -19.40 -9.80
CA ILE A 131 0.90 -17.99 -9.80
C ILE A 131 1.67 -17.24 -8.70
N TYR A 132 2.67 -16.45 -9.12
CA TYR A 132 3.52 -15.65 -8.22
C TYR A 132 2.77 -14.59 -7.38
N GLY A 133 1.47 -14.36 -7.64
CA GLY A 133 0.63 -13.36 -6.97
C GLY A 133 -0.13 -13.85 -5.72
N GLN A 134 -0.22 -15.16 -5.47
CA GLN A 134 -0.98 -15.69 -4.32
C GLN A 134 -0.08 -15.94 -3.11
N ILE A 135 0.10 -14.88 -2.32
CA ILE A 135 0.94 -14.85 -1.12
C ILE A 135 0.06 -14.95 0.12
N TYR A 136 0.28 -15.98 0.96
CA TYR A 136 -0.40 -16.10 2.25
C TYR A 136 0.60 -16.01 3.39
N ILE A 137 0.33 -15.11 4.35
CA ILE A 137 1.17 -14.90 5.53
C ILE A 137 0.30 -15.07 6.78
N PRO A 138 0.36 -16.22 7.47
CA PRO A 138 -0.55 -16.54 8.57
C PRO A 138 -0.42 -15.57 9.75
N GLU A 139 0.80 -15.14 10.08
CA GLU A 139 1.05 -14.18 11.16
C GLU A 139 0.36 -12.83 10.90
N VAL A 140 0.45 -12.33 9.67
CA VAL A 140 -0.19 -11.06 9.27
C VAL A 140 -1.70 -11.18 9.32
N ASN A 141 -2.26 -12.33 8.94
CA ASN A 141 -3.69 -12.57 9.01
C ASN A 141 -4.24 -12.50 10.45
N TRP A 142 -3.53 -13.12 11.41
CA TRP A 142 -3.91 -13.04 12.83
C TRP A 142 -3.75 -11.62 13.39
N ILE A 143 -2.67 -10.92 13.04
CA ILE A 143 -2.46 -9.52 13.45
C ILE A 143 -3.56 -8.63 12.88
N LEU A 144 -3.92 -8.78 11.61
CA LEU A 144 -5.02 -8.05 10.95
C LEU A 144 -6.35 -8.31 11.67
N MET A 145 -6.66 -9.58 11.97
CA MET A 145 -7.88 -9.94 12.71
C MET A 145 -7.93 -9.25 14.07
N CYS A 146 -6.86 -9.36 14.87
CA CYS A 146 -6.78 -8.74 16.19
C CYS A 146 -6.91 -7.21 16.11
N LEU A 147 -6.23 -6.57 15.15
CA LEU A 147 -6.26 -5.13 14.97
C LEU A 147 -7.64 -4.64 14.52
N CYS A 148 -8.28 -5.32 13.57
CA CYS A 148 -9.64 -5.00 13.13
C CYS A 148 -10.65 -5.12 14.28
N LEU A 149 -10.56 -6.19 15.08
CA LEU A 149 -11.41 -6.36 16.26
C LEU A 149 -11.15 -5.27 17.31
N ALA A 150 -9.89 -4.96 17.60
CA ALA A 150 -9.53 -3.92 18.57
C ALA A 150 -10.06 -2.54 18.16
N VAL A 151 -9.91 -2.16 16.89
CA VAL A 151 -10.42 -0.89 16.36
C VAL A 151 -11.96 -0.86 16.40
N THR A 152 -12.62 -1.95 15.99
CA THR A 152 -14.09 -2.04 15.99
C THR A 152 -14.67 -1.96 17.41
N ILE A 153 -14.09 -2.69 18.37
CA ILE A 153 -14.53 -2.71 19.76
C ILE A 153 -14.19 -1.41 20.49
N GLY A 154 -13.06 -0.78 20.14
CA GLY A 154 -12.57 0.44 20.78
C GLY A 154 -13.31 1.71 20.35
N LEU A 155 -13.63 1.85 19.06
CA LEU A 155 -14.31 3.04 18.54
C LEU A 155 -15.82 2.98 18.72
N ARG A 156 -16.46 1.81 18.53
CA ARG A 156 -17.92 1.58 18.62
C ARG A 156 -18.84 2.54 17.83
N ASP A 157 -18.27 3.46 17.06
CA ASP A 157 -18.95 4.44 16.24
C ASP A 157 -18.39 4.41 14.81
N THR A 158 -19.29 4.29 13.84
CA THR A 158 -18.96 4.25 12.40
C THR A 158 -18.43 5.60 11.91
N ASN A 159 -18.87 6.72 12.50
CA ASN A 159 -18.43 8.05 12.12
C ASN A 159 -16.97 8.29 12.51
N MET A 160 -16.58 7.89 13.73
CA MET A 160 -15.20 7.98 14.20
C MET A 160 -14.26 7.10 13.36
N ILE A 161 -14.69 5.88 12.99
CA ILE A 161 -13.96 4.99 12.08
C ILE A 161 -13.79 5.66 10.71
N GLY A 162 -14.84 6.30 10.19
CA GLY A 162 -14.78 7.05 8.93
C GLY A 162 -13.78 8.21 8.97
N HIS A 163 -13.74 8.98 10.07
CA HIS A 163 -12.78 10.08 10.23
C HIS A 163 -11.33 9.58 10.31
N ALA A 164 -11.10 8.50 11.06
CA ALA A 164 -9.80 7.83 11.10
C ALA A 164 -9.36 7.36 9.70
N TYR A 165 -10.22 6.64 8.99
CA TYR A 165 -9.91 6.13 7.66
C TYR A 165 -9.65 7.26 6.66
N GLY A 166 -10.47 8.31 6.66
CA GLY A 166 -10.29 9.47 5.78
C GLY A 166 -8.95 10.18 5.97
N LEU A 167 -8.50 10.35 7.23
CA LEU A 167 -7.18 10.94 7.51
C LEU A 167 -6.03 10.05 7.00
N ALA A 168 -6.13 8.74 7.23
CA ALA A 168 -5.13 7.78 6.78
C ALA A 168 -4.98 7.80 5.25
N VAL A 169 -6.11 7.72 4.53
CA VAL A 169 -6.12 7.72 3.07
C VAL A 169 -5.64 9.05 2.49
N THR A 170 -6.08 10.19 3.02
CA THR A 170 -5.60 11.49 2.52
C THR A 170 -4.09 11.65 2.69
N THR A 171 -3.54 11.11 3.78
CA THR A 171 -2.10 11.14 4.04
C THR A 171 -1.32 10.27 3.06
N VAL A 172 -1.78 9.04 2.77
CA VAL A 172 -1.12 8.19 1.76
C VAL A 172 -1.24 8.80 0.36
N MET A 173 -2.39 9.37 -0.01
CA MET A 173 -2.55 10.08 -1.28
C MET A 173 -1.51 11.20 -1.42
N LEU A 174 -1.36 12.04 -0.38
CA LEU A 174 -0.35 13.10 -0.37
C LEU A 174 1.08 12.55 -0.55
N VAL A 175 1.43 11.48 0.18
CA VAL A 175 2.74 10.81 0.05
C VAL A 175 2.93 10.25 -1.37
N THR A 176 1.91 9.64 -1.97
CA THR A 176 1.98 9.12 -3.33
C THR A 176 2.14 10.23 -4.35
N THR A 177 1.51 11.40 -4.17
CA THR A 177 1.69 12.57 -5.05
C THR A 177 3.11 13.12 -4.99
N PHE A 178 3.70 13.19 -3.78
CA PHE A 178 5.12 13.50 -3.63
C PHE A 178 6.00 12.45 -4.33
N LEU A 179 5.74 11.17 -4.12
CA LEU A 179 6.51 10.09 -4.74
C LEU A 179 6.40 10.12 -6.28
N MET A 180 5.21 10.39 -6.81
CA MET A 180 4.95 10.55 -8.24
C MET A 180 5.69 11.75 -8.83
N SER A 181 5.80 12.85 -8.10
CA SER A 181 6.64 13.98 -8.54
C SER A 181 8.12 13.56 -8.66
N LEU A 182 8.63 12.76 -7.71
CA LEU A 182 10.00 12.22 -7.79
C LEU A 182 10.16 11.25 -8.97
N VAL A 183 9.15 10.44 -9.29
CA VAL A 183 9.14 9.54 -10.46
C VAL A 183 9.33 10.33 -11.76
N ILE A 184 8.59 11.42 -11.93
CA ILE A 184 8.59 12.23 -13.14
C ILE A 184 9.99 12.82 -13.39
N ILE A 185 10.67 13.24 -12.31
CA ILE A 185 12.01 13.82 -12.38
C ILE A 185 13.06 12.71 -12.60
N ILE A 186 13.06 11.67 -11.77
CA ILE A 186 14.16 10.69 -11.72
C ILE A 186 14.04 9.64 -12.82
N VAL A 187 12.84 9.15 -13.11
CA VAL A 187 12.67 8.00 -14.03
C VAL A 187 12.19 8.42 -15.40
N TRP A 188 11.24 9.36 -15.49
CA TRP A 188 10.82 9.88 -16.80
C TRP A 188 11.73 10.98 -17.33
N GLN A 189 12.69 11.46 -16.52
CA GLN A 189 13.68 12.48 -16.91
C GLN A 189 13.04 13.69 -17.61
N LYS A 190 11.84 14.08 -17.14
CA LYS A 190 11.10 15.22 -17.68
C LYS A 190 11.54 16.52 -17.00
N TRP A 191 11.19 17.64 -17.62
CA TRP A 191 11.51 18.98 -17.14
C TRP A 191 10.98 19.17 -15.72
N VAL A 192 11.83 19.67 -14.82
CA VAL A 192 11.50 19.91 -13.40
C VAL A 192 10.25 20.77 -13.24
N MET A 193 10.03 21.72 -14.16
CA MET A 193 8.82 22.55 -14.19
C MET A 193 7.53 21.76 -14.41
N MET A 194 7.56 20.70 -15.21
CA MET A 194 6.41 19.83 -15.42
C MET A 194 6.07 19.05 -14.15
N SER A 195 7.09 18.53 -13.46
CA SER A 195 6.91 17.86 -12.17
C SER A 195 6.42 18.80 -11.07
N LEU A 196 6.96 20.01 -11.02
CA LEU A 196 6.54 21.02 -10.05
C LEU A 196 5.10 21.47 -10.31
N SER A 197 4.72 21.66 -11.57
CA SER A 197 3.33 21.97 -11.95
C SER A 197 2.38 20.85 -11.54
N PHE A 198 2.74 19.59 -11.77
CA PHE A 198 1.97 18.43 -11.30
C PHE A 198 1.82 18.44 -9.77
N LEU A 199 2.93 18.58 -9.04
CA LEU A 199 2.94 18.57 -7.58
C LEU A 199 2.13 19.72 -6.98
N VAL A 200 2.25 20.93 -7.53
CA VAL A 200 1.49 22.09 -7.04
C VAL A 200 0.01 21.92 -7.34
N PHE A 201 -0.34 21.44 -8.54
CA PHE A 201 -1.74 21.25 -8.91
C PHE A 201 -2.43 20.18 -8.05
N PHE A 202 -1.91 18.95 -8.04
CA PHE A 202 -2.51 17.85 -7.28
C PHE A 202 -2.30 17.99 -5.77
N GLY A 203 -1.09 18.38 -5.36
CA GLY A 203 -0.75 18.57 -3.95
C GLY A 203 -1.54 19.70 -3.29
N SER A 204 -1.89 20.78 -4.02
CA SER A 204 -2.75 21.83 -3.44
C SER A 204 -4.17 21.33 -3.13
N ILE A 205 -4.73 20.47 -3.98
CA ILE A 205 -6.05 19.86 -3.77
C ILE A 205 -6.00 18.92 -2.55
N GLU A 206 -4.96 18.10 -2.45
CA GLU A 206 -4.76 17.19 -1.32
C GLU A 206 -4.49 17.93 -0.02
N LEU A 207 -3.75 19.04 -0.05
CA LEU A 207 -3.54 19.92 1.10
C LEU A 207 -4.85 20.54 1.59
N LEU A 208 -5.80 20.83 0.70
CA LEU A 208 -7.15 21.26 1.11
C LEU A 208 -7.92 20.12 1.81
N TYR A 209 -7.79 18.88 1.32
CA TYR A 209 -8.43 17.73 1.97
C TYR A 209 -7.78 17.38 3.31
N ILE A 210 -6.45 17.42 3.42
CA ILE A 210 -5.76 17.09 4.66
C ILE A 210 -6.09 18.13 5.73
N SER A 211 -6.12 19.42 5.36
CA SER A 211 -6.50 20.50 6.29
C SER A 211 -7.95 20.39 6.77
N ALA A 212 -8.86 19.84 5.95
CA ALA A 212 -10.20 19.47 6.41
C ALA A 212 -10.20 18.28 7.39
N CYS A 213 -9.33 17.29 7.16
CA CYS A 213 -9.22 16.12 8.03
C CYS A 213 -8.49 16.41 9.36
N PHE A 214 -7.59 17.41 9.39
CA PHE A 214 -6.87 17.82 10.61
C PHE A 214 -7.81 18.25 11.75
N ILE A 215 -8.94 18.86 11.42
CA ILE A 215 -9.95 19.29 12.40
C ILE A 215 -10.60 18.08 13.11
N LYS A 216 -10.65 16.92 12.44
CA LYS A 216 -11.29 15.69 12.94
C LYS A 216 -10.35 14.73 13.66
N ILE A 217 -9.09 15.12 13.88
CA ILE A 217 -8.11 14.34 14.66
C ILE A 217 -8.62 13.97 16.06
N PRO A 218 -9.16 14.90 16.88
CA PRO A 218 -9.66 14.56 18.21
C PRO A 218 -10.89 13.62 18.17
N GLU A 219 -11.63 13.61 17.05
CA GLU A 219 -12.85 12.79 16.86
C GLU A 219 -12.55 11.37 16.35
N GLY A 220 -11.28 10.92 16.40
CA GLY A 220 -10.87 9.56 16.04
C GLY A 220 -9.70 9.48 15.07
N GLY A 221 -9.32 10.59 14.42
CA GLY A 221 -8.17 10.64 13.52
C GLY A 221 -6.81 10.36 14.18
N TRP A 222 -6.71 10.41 15.51
CA TRP A 222 -5.47 10.07 16.22
C TRP A 222 -5.10 8.59 16.15
N ILE A 223 -6.06 7.67 15.96
CA ILE A 223 -5.83 6.22 15.94
C ILE A 223 -4.87 5.79 14.81
N PRO A 224 -5.11 6.13 13.52
CA PRO A 224 -4.21 5.77 12.44
C PRO A 224 -2.83 6.41 12.61
N LEU A 225 -2.72 7.59 13.24
CA LEU A 225 -1.44 8.22 13.53
C LEU A 225 -0.63 7.41 14.55
N VAL A 226 -1.25 7.01 15.67
CA VAL A 226 -0.61 6.16 16.68
C VAL A 226 -0.22 4.81 16.08
N LEU A 227 -1.12 4.19 15.32
CA LEU A 227 -0.86 2.92 14.66
C LEU A 227 0.32 3.02 13.69
N SER A 228 0.37 4.09 12.88
CA SER A 228 1.47 4.35 11.95
C SER A 228 2.80 4.56 12.68
N MET A 229 2.79 5.27 13.81
CA MET A 229 3.99 5.48 14.64
C MET A 229 4.52 4.15 15.22
N ILE A 230 3.64 3.25 15.65
CA ILE A 230 4.02 1.92 16.15
C ILE A 230 4.68 1.10 15.01
N PHE A 231 4.04 1.01 13.85
CA PHE A 231 4.59 0.27 12.70
C PHE A 231 5.90 0.87 12.20
N MET A 232 6.00 2.21 12.18
CA MET A 232 7.24 2.91 11.85
C MET A 232 8.35 2.56 12.85
N GLY A 233 8.04 2.52 14.15
CA GLY A 233 8.99 2.12 15.19
C GLY A 233 9.52 0.70 14.99
N ILE A 234 8.63 -0.27 14.71
CA ILE A 234 9.02 -1.65 14.43
C ILE A 234 9.95 -1.73 13.22
N THR A 235 9.56 -1.07 12.12
CA THR A 235 10.33 -1.04 10.86
C THR A 235 11.70 -0.37 11.08
N PHE A 236 11.75 0.73 11.82
CA PHE A 236 12.97 1.47 12.11
C PHE A 236 13.95 0.66 12.95
N VAL A 237 13.47 0.07 14.06
CA VAL A 237 14.29 -0.78 14.94
C VAL A 237 14.82 -1.99 14.19
N TRP A 238 13.98 -2.63 13.36
CA TRP A 238 14.38 -3.78 12.56
C TRP A 238 15.45 -3.43 11.52
N ASN A 239 15.24 -2.33 10.80
CA ASN A 239 16.20 -1.86 9.80
C ASN A 239 17.54 -1.49 10.45
N TYR A 240 17.51 -0.82 11.61
CA TYR A 240 18.70 -0.49 12.39
C TYR A 240 19.46 -1.75 12.83
N GLY A 241 18.76 -2.74 13.38
CA GLY A 241 19.36 -4.01 13.79
C GLY A 241 19.96 -4.80 12.62
N THR A 242 19.28 -4.80 11.47
CA THR A 242 19.76 -5.47 10.25
C THR A 242 21.01 -4.79 9.70
N LEU A 243 21.04 -3.45 9.70
CA LEU A 243 22.21 -2.68 9.30
C LEU A 243 23.41 -2.95 10.21
N LYS A 244 23.19 -2.92 11.54
CA LYS A 244 24.27 -3.19 12.52
C LYS A 244 24.80 -4.61 12.44
N LYS A 245 23.91 -5.60 12.26
CA LYS A 245 24.31 -6.98 12.00
C LYS A 245 25.16 -7.06 10.72
N HIS A 246 24.75 -6.40 9.66
CA HIS A 246 25.50 -6.41 8.41
C HIS A 246 26.88 -5.74 8.55
N GLU A 247 26.99 -4.61 9.27
CA GLU A 247 28.28 -3.98 9.59
C GLU A 247 29.18 -4.94 10.38
N PHE A 248 28.64 -5.59 11.42
CA PHE A 248 29.38 -6.57 12.22
C PHE A 248 29.83 -7.78 11.39
N ASP A 249 28.97 -8.32 10.53
CA ASP A 249 29.29 -9.46 9.67
C ASP A 249 30.31 -9.07 8.58
N MET A 250 30.37 -7.79 8.18
CA MET A 250 31.36 -7.23 7.26
C MET A 250 32.75 -7.10 7.91
N GLU A 251 32.80 -6.65 9.16
CA GLU A 251 34.05 -6.48 9.92
C GLU A 251 34.64 -7.83 10.35
N ASN A 252 33.79 -8.79 10.73
CA ASN A 252 34.20 -10.13 11.14
C ASN A 252 34.26 -11.12 9.98
N LYS A 253 34.31 -10.65 8.72
CA LYS A 253 34.55 -11.54 7.58
C LYS A 253 35.88 -12.24 7.75
N VAL A 254 35.83 -13.54 7.99
CA VAL A 254 37.01 -14.39 7.88
C VAL A 254 37.41 -14.39 6.41
N SER A 255 38.51 -13.70 6.10
CA SER A 255 39.06 -13.66 4.75
C SER A 255 39.30 -15.09 4.27
N MET A 256 38.90 -15.40 3.03
CA MET A 256 39.26 -16.67 2.38
C MET A 256 40.77 -16.92 2.43
N LYS A 257 41.58 -15.87 2.45
CA LYS A 257 43.03 -15.97 2.62
C LYS A 257 43.42 -16.48 4.02
N SER A 258 42.73 -16.09 5.09
CA SER A 258 42.96 -16.63 6.43
C SER A 258 42.54 -18.10 6.53
N ILE A 259 41.41 -18.49 5.94
CA ILE A 259 40.98 -19.91 5.92
C ILE A 259 41.95 -20.78 5.11
N LEU A 260 42.45 -20.27 3.98
CA LEU A 260 43.47 -20.95 3.18
C LEU A 260 44.84 -20.99 3.89
N ALA A 261 45.21 -19.94 4.63
CA ALA A 261 46.47 -19.86 5.38
C ALA A 261 46.48 -20.72 6.64
N SER A 262 45.33 -20.96 7.28
CA SER A 262 45.17 -21.90 8.39
C SER A 262 45.00 -23.35 7.94
N GLY A 263 44.76 -23.59 6.63
CA GLY A 263 44.59 -24.94 6.07
C GLY A 263 45.74 -25.93 6.30
N PRO A 264 47.03 -25.53 6.28
CA PRO A 264 48.15 -26.44 6.51
C PRO A 264 48.26 -26.93 7.97
N SER A 265 47.82 -26.13 8.96
CA SER A 265 47.93 -26.47 10.39
C SER A 265 46.76 -27.30 10.92
N LEU A 266 45.65 -27.38 10.18
CA LEU A 266 44.43 -28.09 10.57
C LEU A 266 44.33 -29.53 10.00
N GLY A 267 45.36 -30.03 9.29
CA GLY A 267 45.36 -31.40 8.76
C GLY A 267 44.29 -31.64 7.69
N MET A 268 43.95 -30.62 6.89
CA MET A 268 42.94 -30.76 5.85
C MET A 268 43.49 -31.49 4.62
N VAL A 269 42.96 -32.68 4.34
CA VAL A 269 43.21 -33.43 3.10
C VAL A 269 42.44 -32.78 1.96
N ARG A 270 43.14 -32.23 0.95
CA ARG A 270 42.51 -31.74 -0.28
C ARG A 270 42.02 -32.92 -1.11
N VAL A 271 40.70 -33.09 -1.19
CA VAL A 271 40.05 -34.02 -2.11
C VAL A 271 39.84 -33.34 -3.47
N PRO A 272 40.07 -34.02 -4.60
CA PRO A 272 39.75 -33.48 -5.92
C PRO A 272 38.23 -33.27 -6.04
N GLY A 273 37.78 -32.02 -6.19
CA GLY A 273 36.37 -31.67 -6.34
C GLY A 273 36.12 -30.16 -6.25
N ILE A 274 34.93 -29.71 -6.68
CA ILE A 274 34.49 -28.32 -6.56
C ILE A 274 33.68 -28.19 -5.27
N GLY A 275 34.18 -27.42 -4.31
CA GLY A 275 33.44 -27.04 -3.10
C GLY A 275 32.74 -25.70 -3.30
N LEU A 276 31.41 -25.68 -3.22
CA LEU A 276 30.63 -24.45 -3.19
C LEU A 276 30.49 -23.98 -1.74
N ILE A 277 31.10 -22.84 -1.41
CA ILE A 277 30.91 -22.15 -0.14
C ILE A 277 29.90 -21.05 -0.36
N TYR A 278 28.69 -21.25 0.15
CA TYR A 278 27.64 -20.25 0.11
C TYR A 278 27.84 -19.25 1.24
N THR A 279 28.10 -17.99 0.91
CA THR A 279 28.18 -16.90 1.88
C THR A 279 26.91 -16.05 1.75
N ASP A 280 26.12 -15.97 2.82
CA ASP A 280 24.86 -15.20 2.88
C ASP A 280 25.05 -13.67 2.91
N LEU A 281 26.28 -13.19 2.70
CA LEU A 281 26.63 -11.77 2.64
C LEU A 281 26.27 -11.19 1.26
N VAL A 282 24.98 -11.20 0.95
CA VAL A 282 24.41 -10.36 -0.10
C VAL A 282 24.29 -8.95 0.48
N THR A 283 24.78 -7.97 -0.26
CA THR A 283 24.81 -6.54 0.07
C THR A 283 23.49 -6.08 0.67
N VAL A 284 23.43 -5.86 1.99
CA VAL A 284 22.28 -5.23 2.64
C VAL A 284 22.29 -3.75 2.28
N CYS A 285 21.11 -3.21 1.96
CA CYS A 285 20.93 -1.81 1.57
C CYS A 285 21.55 -0.84 2.59
N GLN A 286 22.26 0.16 2.05
CA GLN A 286 22.94 1.29 2.70
C GLN A 286 21.95 2.26 3.40
N PRO A 287 22.40 3.15 4.32
CA PRO A 287 21.60 3.81 5.36
C PRO A 287 20.35 4.59 4.89
N PHE A 288 19.44 4.85 5.82
CA PHE A 288 18.06 5.35 5.63
C PHE A 288 17.92 6.57 4.68
N SER A 289 18.91 7.48 4.57
CA SER A 289 18.83 8.60 3.60
C SER A 289 19.08 8.16 2.15
N ASP A 290 20.04 7.25 1.94
CA ASP A 290 20.28 6.60 0.64
C ASP A 290 19.23 5.53 0.35
N THR A 291 18.67 4.90 1.38
CA THR A 291 17.50 4.03 1.29
C THR A 291 16.28 4.81 0.81
N LEU A 292 16.03 6.04 1.26
CA LEU A 292 14.87 6.79 0.77
C LEU A 292 15.01 7.08 -0.73
N GLN A 293 16.20 7.47 -1.19
CA GLN A 293 16.48 7.68 -2.61
C GLN A 293 16.42 6.38 -3.42
N ARG A 294 17.05 5.29 -2.95
CA ARG A 294 17.12 4.00 -3.66
C ARG A 294 15.86 3.15 -3.55
N THR A 295 15.14 3.19 -2.43
CA THR A 295 13.85 2.54 -2.24
C THR A 295 12.80 3.30 -3.03
N CYS A 296 12.81 4.64 -3.05
CA CYS A 296 12.06 5.38 -4.07
C CYS A 296 12.48 4.90 -5.46
N LEU A 297 13.76 4.89 -5.85
CA LEU A 297 14.20 4.41 -7.16
C LEU A 297 13.83 2.95 -7.48
N HIS A 298 13.77 2.03 -6.51
CA HIS A 298 13.40 0.62 -6.70
C HIS A 298 11.89 0.44 -6.76
N PHE A 299 11.13 1.11 -5.89
CA PHE A 299 9.66 1.15 -5.94
C PHE A 299 9.20 1.81 -7.24
N ILE A 300 9.90 2.86 -7.67
CA ILE A 300 9.67 3.59 -8.92
C ILE A 300 10.12 2.78 -10.14
N LYS A 301 11.25 2.06 -10.10
CA LYS A 301 11.65 1.15 -11.19
C LYS A 301 10.70 -0.03 -11.31
N PHE A 302 10.18 -0.56 -10.20
CA PHE A 302 9.17 -1.62 -10.20
C PHE A 302 7.85 -1.12 -10.82
N TRP A 303 7.40 0.07 -10.41
CA TRP A 303 6.21 0.71 -10.98
C TRP A 303 6.38 1.07 -12.46
N SER A 304 7.55 1.61 -12.84
CA SER A 304 7.91 1.90 -14.24
C SER A 304 8.05 0.64 -15.08
N SER A 305 8.58 -0.46 -14.55
CA SER A 305 8.67 -1.75 -15.25
C SER A 305 7.29 -2.35 -15.49
N SER A 306 6.36 -2.17 -14.55
CA SER A 306 4.95 -2.57 -14.72
C SER A 306 4.22 -1.70 -15.76
N ALA A 307 4.57 -0.41 -15.86
CA ALA A 307 3.97 0.52 -16.82
C ALA A 307 4.55 0.47 -18.25
N SER A 308 5.79 -0.01 -18.43
CA SER A 308 6.52 0.11 -19.72
C SER A 308 6.66 -1.19 -20.53
N ASN A 309 6.41 -2.38 -19.96
CA ASN A 309 6.44 -3.64 -20.71
C ASN A 309 5.49 -4.72 -20.14
N PRO A 310 4.28 -4.91 -20.68
CA PRO A 310 3.41 -6.03 -20.33
C PRO A 310 3.90 -7.40 -20.89
N PHE A 311 5.01 -7.44 -21.63
CA PHE A 311 5.58 -8.62 -22.26
C PHE A 311 7.07 -8.78 -21.95
N THR A 312 7.42 -9.01 -20.70
CA THR A 312 8.57 -9.86 -20.33
C THR A 312 8.55 -10.03 -18.83
N SER A 313 8.13 -11.22 -18.38
CA SER A 313 8.54 -11.75 -17.09
C SER A 313 10.07 -11.62 -16.98
N PRO A 314 10.65 -11.27 -15.82
CA PRO A 314 12.07 -11.56 -15.63
C PRO A 314 12.21 -13.08 -15.71
N MET A 315 12.68 -13.57 -16.86
CA MET A 315 13.24 -14.90 -16.98
C MET A 315 14.34 -14.98 -15.92
N CYS A 316 14.02 -15.65 -14.82
CA CYS A 316 15.02 -16.16 -13.92
C CYS A 316 15.85 -17.14 -14.74
N VAL A 317 17.04 -16.71 -15.15
CA VAL A 317 18.01 -17.54 -15.85
C VAL A 317 18.32 -18.71 -14.94
N ARG A 318 17.75 -19.87 -15.26
CA ARG A 318 18.19 -21.16 -14.72
C ARG A 318 19.69 -21.31 -15.07
N PRO A 319 20.59 -21.55 -14.11
CA PRO A 319 21.92 -22.02 -14.45
C PRO A 319 21.74 -23.45 -14.98
N ARG A 320 21.77 -23.60 -16.32
CA ARG A 320 21.95 -24.90 -16.96
C ARG A 320 23.43 -25.08 -17.24
N ASP A 321 24.01 -26.03 -16.52
CA ASP A 321 25.01 -27.00 -16.98
C ASP A 321 26.14 -26.44 -17.87
N PHE A 322 27.26 -26.11 -17.21
CA PHE A 322 28.58 -26.23 -17.85
C PHE A 322 28.97 -27.71 -17.80
N SER A 323 28.80 -28.39 -18.94
CA SER A 323 29.56 -29.57 -19.35
C SER A 323 30.59 -29.16 -20.37
#